data_AF-A0A9P7FEB7-F1
#
_entry.id   AF-A0A9P7FEB7-F1
#
_cell.length_a   1.000
_cell.length_b   1.000
_cell.length_c   1.000
_cell.angle_alpha   90.00
_cell.angle_beta   90.00
_cell.angle_gamma   90.00
#
_symmetry.space_group_name_H-M   'P 1'
#
loop_
_entity.id
_entity.type
_entity.pdbx_description
1 polymer ?
#
loop_
_entity_poly.entity_id
_entity_poly.type
_entity_poly.pdbx_seq_one_letter_code
_entity_poly.pdbx_strand_id
1 'polypeptide(L)'
;KFHSALDTLFETLGDTQNWYVFWINPNDWQLPNQLEGHSVKGQVRSLGMTEIAKHNVNMFEVGMTPEEFFQRYRDLISALGISD
;
A
#
# COMPACT_ATOMS: atom_id res chain seq x y z
N LYS A 1 8.94 26.27 12.74
CA LYS A 1 10.11 25.37 12.55
C LYS A 1 9.68 23.93 12.28
N PHE A 2 8.89 23.29 13.15
CA PHE A 2 8.41 21.91 12.90
C PHE A 2 7.45 21.81 11.71
N HIS A 3 6.46 22.70 11.61
CA HIS A 3 5.49 22.70 10.51
C HIS A 3 6.16 22.80 9.13
N SER A 4 6.98 23.83 8.92
CA SER A 4 7.73 24.00 7.67
C SER A 4 8.64 22.82 7.31
N ALA A 5 9.17 22.08 8.29
CA ALA A 5 9.94 20.86 8.00
C ALA A 5 9.04 19.69 7.54
N LEU A 6 7.83 19.58 8.10
CA LEU A 6 6.84 18.60 7.64
C LEU A 6 6.30 18.95 6.26
N ASP A 7 6.11 20.24 5.96
CA ASP A 7 5.63 20.68 4.64
C ASP A 7 6.62 20.24 3.55
N THR A 8 7.91 20.52 3.74
CA THR A 8 8.97 20.05 2.82
C THR A 8 9.03 18.53 2.72
N LEU A 9 8.82 17.81 3.82
CA LEU A 9 8.78 16.34 3.81
C LEU A 9 7.61 15.82 2.97
N PHE A 10 6.41 16.37 3.13
CA PHE A 10 5.23 15.93 2.39
C PHE A 10 5.29 16.30 0.91
N GLU A 11 5.84 17.48 0.58
CA GLU A 11 6.16 17.84 -0.81
C GLU A 11 7.08 16.78 -1.43
N THR A 12 8.16 16.43 -0.75
CA THR A 12 9.13 15.43 -1.23
C THR A 12 8.51 14.03 -1.39
N LEU A 13 7.67 13.60 -0.44
CA LEU A 13 6.98 12.30 -0.52
C LEU A 13 5.90 12.28 -1.62
N GLY A 14 5.28 13.43 -1.90
CA GLY A 14 4.26 13.58 -2.94
C GLY A 14 4.79 13.36 -4.36
N ASP A 15 6.08 13.61 -4.58
CA ASP A 15 6.74 13.44 -5.88
C ASP A 15 7.13 11.97 -6.19
N THR A 16 6.80 11.03 -5.30
CA THR A 16 7.20 9.61 -5.41
C THR A 16 6.01 8.66 -5.35
N GLN A 17 6.18 7.45 -5.93
CA GLN A 17 5.24 6.37 -5.69
C GLN A 17 5.43 5.83 -4.26
N ASN A 18 4.39 5.98 -3.45
CA ASN A 18 4.44 5.61 -2.04
C ASN A 18 4.16 4.12 -1.81
N TRP A 19 4.96 3.53 -0.92
CA TRP A 19 4.78 2.17 -0.39
C TRP A 19 4.70 2.24 1.13
N TYR A 20 3.62 1.74 1.71
CA TYR A 20 3.37 1.84 3.16
C TYR A 20 3.72 0.54 3.87
N VAL A 21 4.42 0.64 5.01
CA VAL A 21 4.74 -0.50 5.87
C VAL A 21 4.13 -0.27 7.25
N PHE A 22 3.20 -1.14 7.66
CA PHE A 22 2.55 -1.07 8.96
C PHE A 22 3.25 -2.01 9.94
N TRP A 23 3.79 -1.45 11.02
CA TRP A 23 4.44 -2.23 12.07
C TRP A 23 3.45 -2.56 13.17
N ILE A 24 3.43 -3.82 13.60
CA ILE A 24 2.59 -4.30 14.70
C ILE A 24 3.49 -4.88 15.77
N ASN A 25 3.43 -4.32 16.97
CA ASN A 25 4.08 -4.90 18.14
C ASN A 25 3.24 -6.08 18.65
N PRO A 26 3.75 -7.32 18.66
CA PRO A 26 2.97 -8.48 19.08
C PRO A 26 2.77 -8.53 20.60
N ASN A 27 3.71 -8.00 21.40
CA ASN A 27 3.62 -7.92 22.85
C ASN A 27 4.62 -6.90 23.42
N ASP A 28 4.29 -6.26 24.53
CA ASP A 28 5.15 -5.23 25.13
C ASP A 28 6.36 -5.82 25.87
N TRP A 29 6.31 -7.11 26.19
CA TRP A 29 7.37 -7.84 26.87
C TRP A 29 8.52 -8.28 25.96
N GLN A 30 8.41 -8.01 24.65
CA GLN A 30 9.39 -8.39 23.63
C GLN A 30 9.73 -9.90 23.62
N LEU A 31 8.78 -10.72 24.06
CA LEU A 31 8.95 -12.17 24.13
C LEU A 31 8.67 -12.79 22.75
N PRO A 32 9.51 -13.75 22.31
CA PRO A 32 9.26 -14.47 21.07
C PRO A 32 7.98 -15.31 21.20
N ASN A 33 7.25 -15.44 20.09
CA ASN A 33 6.05 -16.29 19.98
C ASN A 33 4.90 -15.94 20.96
N GLN A 34 4.89 -14.73 21.52
CA GLN A 34 3.80 -14.22 22.35
C GLN A 34 3.00 -13.18 21.56
N LEU A 35 1.67 -13.25 21.62
CA LEU A 35 0.77 -12.30 20.97
C LEU A 35 -0.32 -11.83 21.94
N GLU A 36 -0.34 -10.53 22.18
CA GLU A 36 -1.33 -9.85 23.00
C GLU A 36 -2.47 -9.33 22.13
N GLY A 37 -3.51 -10.17 21.95
CA GLY A 37 -4.58 -9.90 20.98
C GLY A 37 -5.31 -8.56 21.18
N HIS A 38 -5.48 -8.10 22.42
CA HIS A 38 -6.09 -6.81 22.69
C HIS A 38 -5.21 -5.63 22.23
N SER A 39 -3.91 -5.68 22.51
CA SER A 39 -2.94 -4.65 22.08
C SER A 39 -2.84 -4.61 20.55
N VAL A 40 -2.68 -5.78 19.91
CA VAL A 40 -2.62 -5.88 18.44
C VAL A 40 -3.89 -5.37 17.79
N LYS A 41 -5.08 -5.75 18.31
CA LYS A 41 -6.36 -5.22 17.82
C LYS A 41 -6.46 -3.70 17.97
N GLY A 42 -5.95 -3.15 19.07
CA GLY A 42 -5.86 -1.71 19.29
C GLY A 42 -5.01 -1.02 18.21
N GLN A 43 -3.84 -1.58 17.92
CA GLN A 43 -2.93 -1.09 16.86
C GLN A 43 -3.61 -1.12 15.49
N VAL A 44 -4.18 -2.26 15.08
CA VAL A 44 -4.92 -2.41 13.80
C VAL A 44 -6.01 -1.34 13.65
N ARG A 45 -6.75 -1.05 14.73
CA ARG A 45 -7.77 0.00 14.72
C ARG A 45 -7.17 1.40 14.62
N SER A 46 -6.13 1.71 15.39
CA SER A 46 -5.49 3.03 15.40
C SER A 46 -4.78 3.37 14.10
N LEU A 47 -4.22 2.38 13.41
CA LEU A 47 -3.58 2.50 12.10
C LEU A 47 -4.59 2.57 10.95
N GLY A 48 -5.89 2.39 11.22
CA GLY A 48 -6.93 2.44 10.18
C GLY A 48 -6.91 1.26 9.19
N MET A 49 -6.20 0.17 9.50
CA MET A 49 -5.98 -0.95 8.57
C MET A 49 -7.30 -1.59 8.09
N THR A 50 -8.34 -1.59 8.93
CA THR A 50 -9.67 -2.09 8.54
C THR A 50 -10.27 -1.28 7.39
N GLU A 51 -10.14 0.05 7.43
CA GLU A 51 -10.70 0.91 6.39
C GLU A 51 -9.84 0.89 5.13
N ILE A 52 -8.51 0.83 5.28
CA ILE A 52 -7.58 0.62 4.17
C ILE A 52 -7.92 -0.69 3.44
N ALA A 53 -8.12 -1.79 4.18
CA ALA A 53 -8.49 -3.07 3.58
C ALA A 53 -9.81 -3.00 2.79
N LYS A 54 -10.85 -2.36 3.35
CA LYS A 54 -12.14 -2.18 2.65
C LYS A 54 -12.00 -1.34 1.39
N HIS A 55 -11.21 -0.27 1.45
CA HIS A 55 -10.94 0.59 0.31
C HIS A 55 -10.24 -0.18 -0.81
N ASN A 56 -9.20 -0.94 -0.47
CA ASN A 56 -8.35 -1.65 -1.43
C ASN A 56 -9.10 -2.76 -2.19
N VAL A 57 -10.22 -3.27 -1.67
CA VAL A 57 -11.08 -4.23 -2.39
C VAL A 57 -11.63 -3.64 -3.69
N ASN A 58 -11.89 -2.33 -3.72
CA ASN A 58 -12.52 -1.65 -4.85
C ASN A 58 -11.58 -0.71 -5.61
N MET A 59 -10.31 -0.63 -5.17
CA MET A 59 -9.34 0.29 -5.75
C MET A 59 -8.58 -0.38 -6.89
N PHE A 60 -8.59 0.25 -8.05
CA PHE A 60 -7.70 -0.11 -9.16
C PHE A 60 -6.44 0.75 -9.05
N GLU A 61 -5.43 0.26 -8.33
CA GLU A 61 -4.21 1.02 -8.01
C GLU A 61 -3.32 1.30 -9.23
N VAL A 62 -3.33 0.41 -10.22
CA VAL A 62 -2.46 0.53 -11.40
C VAL A 62 -3.26 1.07 -12.57
N GLY A 63 -3.06 2.36 -12.85
CA GLY A 63 -3.50 2.99 -14.10
C GLY A 63 -2.40 2.90 -15.17
N MET A 64 -2.80 2.69 -16.41
CA MET A 64 -1.93 2.84 -17.58
C MET A 64 -2.76 3.25 -18.79
N THR A 65 -2.12 3.89 -19.76
CA THR A 65 -2.76 4.18 -21.05
C THR A 65 -3.00 2.88 -21.84
N PRO A 66 -3.97 2.86 -22.77
CA PRO A 66 -4.18 1.71 -23.63
C PRO A 66 -2.93 1.28 -24.40
N GLU A 67 -2.15 2.25 -24.89
CA GLU A 67 -0.90 1.99 -25.63
C GLU A 67 0.14 1.28 -24.73
N GLU A 68 0.36 1.80 -23.52
CA GLU A 68 1.25 1.16 -22.53
C GLU A 68 0.80 -0.26 -22.20
N PHE A 69 -0.52 -0.48 -22.07
CA PHE A 69 -1.07 -1.80 -21.82
C PHE A 69 -0.76 -2.77 -22.98
N PHE A 70 -1.07 -2.38 -24.21
CA PHE A 70 -0.80 -3.20 -25.39
C PHE A 70 0.68 -3.50 -25.57
N GLN A 71 1.54 -2.51 -25.34
CA GLN A 71 2.98 -2.70 -25.43
C GLN A 71 3.50 -3.63 -24.32
N ARG A 72 3.07 -3.43 -23.08
CA ARG A 72 3.52 -4.21 -21.92
C ARG A 72 3.05 -5.67 -21.96
N TYR A 73 1.84 -5.91 -22.45
CA TYR A 73 1.23 -7.24 -22.48
C TYR A 73 1.16 -7.85 -23.89
N ARG A 74 1.89 -7.31 -24.86
CA ARG A 74 1.87 -7.72 -26.27
C ARG A 74 1.95 -9.23 -26.45
N ASP A 75 2.93 -9.87 -25.82
CA ASP A 75 3.19 -11.30 -26.00
C ASP A 75 2.02 -12.15 -25.50
N LEU A 76 1.40 -11.76 -24.39
CA LEU A 76 0.22 -12.43 -23.84
C LEU A 76 -1.01 -12.22 -24.73
N ILE A 77 -1.23 -11.00 -25.22
CA ILE A 77 -2.34 -10.68 -26.12
C ILE A 77 -2.20 -11.45 -27.45
N SER A 78 -0.97 -11.55 -27.97
CA SER A 78 -0.69 -12.32 -29.19
C SER A 78 -0.87 -13.82 -28.99
N ALA A 79 -0.42 -14.37 -27.85
CA ALA A 79 -0.65 -15.77 -27.50
C ALA A 79 -2.14 -16.13 -27.38
N LEU A 80 -2.99 -15.16 -27.03
CA LEU A 80 -4.44 -15.31 -26.97
C LEU A 80 -5.13 -15.16 -28.34
N GLY A 81 -4.39 -14.81 -29.40
CA GLY A 81 -4.93 -14.59 -30.75
C GLY A 81 -5.81 -13.34 -30.87
N ILE A 82 -5.63 -12.37 -29.97
CA ILE A 82 -6.39 -11.11 -29.93
C ILE A 82 -5.69 -9.99 -30.70
N SER A 83 -4.42 -10.19 -31.07
CA SER A 83 -3.68 -9.25 -31.94
C SER A 83 -4.19 -9.32 -33.39
N ASP A 84 -4.37 -8.15 -34.03
CA ASP A 84 -4.59 -8.02 -35.48
C ASP A 84 -3.56 -8.81 -36.31
#